data_AF-F6ICN1-F1
#
_entry.id   AF-F6ICN1-F1
#
_cell.length_a   1.000
_cell.length_b   1.000
_cell.length_c   1.000
_cell.angle_alpha   90.00
_cell.angle_beta   90.00
_cell.angle_gamma   90.00
#
_symmetry.space_group_name_H-M   'P 1'
#
loop_
_entity.id
_entity.type
_entity.pdbx_description
1 polymer ?
#
loop_
_entity_poly.entity_id
_entity_poly.type
_entity_poly.pdbx_seq_one_letter_code
_entity_poly.pdbx_strand_id
1 'polypeptide(L)' 'MCWYCRYGISYRDLEEMQEDLDEWVTNYNEQRPHQGRWCFGKTPMQTFVDATPMAKEKMIAA' A
#
# COMPACT_ATOMS: atom_id res chain seq x y z
N MET A 1 3.19 6.89 -12.51
CA MET A 1 4.66 7.05 -12.60
C MET A 1 5.30 5.82 -12.00
N CYS A 2 6.09 5.06 -12.77
CA CYS A 2 6.86 3.96 -12.20
C CYS A 2 8.10 4.56 -11.53
N TRP A 3 8.15 4.48 -10.20
CA TRP A 3 9.18 5.07 -9.32
C TRP A 3 10.63 4.75 -9.73
N TYR A 4 10.83 3.58 -10.35
CA TYR A 4 12.11 3.11 -10.89
C TYR A 4 12.79 4.03 -11.92
N CYS A 5 12.07 4.97 -12.53
CA CYS A 5 12.63 5.86 -13.56
C CYS A 5 13.14 7.21 -13.03
N ARG A 6 13.07 7.52 -11.74
CA ARG A 6 13.51 8.84 -11.23
C ARG A 6 15.02 8.93 -11.05
N TYR A 7 15.67 7.85 -10.64
CA TYR A 7 17.12 7.79 -10.44
C TYR A 7 17.62 6.39 -10.79
N GLY A 8 18.53 6.27 -11.76
CA GLY A 8 19.27 5.03 -11.99
C GLY A 8 19.92 4.62 -10.67
N ILE A 9 19.51 3.48 -10.13
CA ILE A 9 19.52 3.21 -8.68
C ILE A 9 20.93 3.28 -8.08
N SER A 10 21.19 4.34 -7.33
CA SER A 10 22.23 4.45 -6.31
C SER A 10 21.74 5.43 -5.25
N TYR A 11 21.31 4.92 -4.10
CA TYR A 11 20.99 5.73 -2.93
C TYR A 11 22.29 6.19 -2.25
N ARG A 12 22.34 7.43 -1.78
CA ARG A 12 23.52 7.98 -1.10
C ARG A 12 23.68 7.42 0.31
N ASP A 13 22.55 7.14 0.97
CA ASP A 13 22.46 6.55 2.30
C ASP A 13 21.11 5.84 2.50
N LEU A 14 20.90 5.31 3.70
CA LEU A 14 19.66 4.60 4.08
C LEU A 14 18.47 5.55 4.27
N GLU A 15 18.71 6.82 4.58
CA GLU A 15 17.65 7.79 4.85
C GLU A 15 16.94 8.14 3.54
N GLU A 16 17.71 8.41 2.47
CA GLU A 16 17.16 8.64 1.12
C GLU A 16 16.35 7.45 0.61
N MET A 17 16.78 6.22 0.91
CA MET A 17 16.03 5.02 0.56
C MET A 17 14.73 4.89 1.38
N GLN A 18 14.77 5.26 2.67
CA GLN A 18 13.61 5.17 3.54
C GLN A 18 12.54 6.19 3.16
N GLU A 19 12.93 7.43 2.82
CA GLU A 19 12.00 8.46 2.34
C GLU A 19 11.26 8.02 1.07
N ASP A 20 11.99 7.48 0.10
CA ASP A 20 11.41 6.95 -1.15
C ASP A 20 10.43 5.79 -0.87
N LEU A 21 10.79 4.90 0.06
CA LEU A 21 9.93 3.79 0.48
C LEU A 21 8.66 4.28 1.18
N ASP A 22 8.77 5.24 2.08
CA ASP A 22 7.64 5.78 2.84
C ASP A 22 6.64 6.49 1.92
N GLU A 23 7.14 7.27 0.95
CA GLU A 23 6.29 7.90 -0.07
C GLU A 23 5.64 6.84 -0.98
N TRP A 24 6.39 5.81 -1.39
CA TRP A 24 5.83 4.71 -2.18
C TRP A 24 4.73 3.96 -1.44
N VAL A 25 4.94 3.63 -0.15
CA VAL A 25 3.96 2.95 0.70
C VAL A 25 2.70 3.79 0.81
N THR A 26 2.82 5.09 1.06
CA THR A 26 1.69 6.02 1.17
C THR A 26 0.91 6.08 -0.14
N ASN A 27 1.60 6.26 -1.27
CA ASN A 27 0.95 6.32 -2.58
C ASN A 27 0.19 5.02 -2.91
N TYR A 28 0.81 3.87 -2.65
CA TYR A 28 0.21 2.57 -2.92
C TYR A 28 -1.04 2.34 -2.05
N ASN A 29 -0.92 2.62 -0.76
CA ASN A 29 -1.96 2.32 0.23
C ASN A 29 -3.17 3.25 0.15
N GLU A 30 -2.94 4.53 -0.15
CA GLU A 30 -3.95 5.57 0.00
C GLU A 30 -4.43 6.17 -1.32
N GLN A 31 -3.62 6.15 -2.39
CA GLN A 31 -3.94 6.89 -3.62
C GLN A 31 -4.30 5.99 -4.79
N ARG A 32 -3.83 4.72 -4.78
CA ARG A 32 -4.07 3.80 -5.88
C ARG A 32 -5.41 3.07 -5.71
N PRO A 33 -6.43 3.30 -6.56
CA PRO A 33 -7.64 2.49 -6.54
C PRO A 33 -7.30 1.05 -6.98
N HIS A 34 -7.71 0.07 -6.18
CA HIS A 34 -7.40 -1.32 -6.44
C HIS A 34 -8.36 -1.87 -7.52
N GLN A 35 -7.81 -2.38 -8.63
CA GLN A 35 -8.60 -2.95 -9.74
C GLN A 35 -9.02 -4.42 -9.52
N GLY A 36 -8.88 -4.92 -8.29
CA GLY A 36 -9.24 -6.29 -7.94
C GLY A 36 -10.76 -6.52 -7.97
N ARG A 37 -11.16 -7.76 -8.27
CA ARG A 37 -12.55 -8.20 -8.11
C ARG A 37 -12.97 -7.94 -6.67
N TRP A 38 -14.09 -7.26 -6.46
CA TRP A 38 -14.64 -6.88 -5.14
C TRP A 38 -13.92 -5.73 -4.40
N CYS A 39 -12.96 -5.05 -5.02
CA CYS A 39 -12.36 -3.84 -4.43
C CYS A 39 -13.14 -2.56 -4.75
N PHE A 40 -14.09 -2.59 -5.69
CA PHE A 40 -15.01 -1.48 -6.03
C PHE A 40 -14.33 -0.12 -6.29
N GLY A 41 -13.10 -0.10 -6.79
CA GLY A 41 -12.32 1.13 -6.98
C GLY A 41 -11.86 1.80 -5.68
N LYS A 42 -12.04 1.15 -4.53
CA LYS A 42 -11.51 1.59 -3.24
C LYS A 42 -10.00 1.41 -3.19
N THR A 43 -9.36 2.21 -2.34
CA THR A 43 -7.93 2.08 -2.06
C THR A 43 -7.66 0.84 -1.20
N PRO A 44 -6.44 0.31 -1.19
CA PRO A 44 -6.06 -0.80 -0.32
C PRO A 44 -6.43 -0.54 1.15
N MET A 45 -6.12 0.65 1.67
CA MET A 45 -6.43 1.00 3.06
C MET A 45 -7.93 1.01 3.35
N GLN A 46 -8.73 1.58 2.46
CA GLN A 46 -10.18 1.58 2.64
C GLN A 46 -10.73 0.15 2.63
N THR A 47 -10.25 -0.69 1.71
CA THR A 47 -10.66 -2.10 1.64
C THR A 47 -10.27 -2.86 2.90
N PHE A 48 -9.07 -2.61 3.43
CA PHE A 48 -8.57 -3.25 4.65
C PHE A 48 -9.42 -2.88 5.88
N VAL A 49 -9.72 -1.59 6.05
CA VAL A 49 -10.57 -1.10 7.15
C VAL A 49 -11.97 -1.68 7.03
N ASP A 50 -12.56 -1.67 5.84
CA ASP A 50 -13.91 -2.21 5.60
C ASP A 50 -13.98 -3.73 5.87
N ALA A 51 -12.90 -4.46 5.61
CA ALA A 51 -12.81 -5.90 5.84
C ALA A 51 -12.48 -6.27 7.31
N THR A 52 -12.03 -5.33 8.13
CA THR A 52 -11.65 -5.56 9.53
C THR A 52 -12.76 -6.20 10.37
N PRO A 53 -14.02 -5.73 10.37
CA PRO A 53 -15.09 -6.38 11.14
C PRO A 53 -15.36 -7.82 10.67
N MET A 54 -15.41 -8.05 9.35
CA MET A 54 -15.57 -9.40 8.79
C MET A 54 -14.42 -10.33 9.17
N ALA A 55 -13.19 -9.82 9.21
CA ALA A 55 -12.03 -10.59 9.63
C ALA A 55 -12.16 -11.00 11.10
N LYS A 56 -12.52 -10.06 11.99
CA LYS A 56 -12.73 -10.32 13.42
C LYS A 56 -13.81 -11.37 13.68
N GLU A 57 -14.94 -11.30 12.96
CA GLU A 57 -16.03 -12.28 13.05
C GLU A 57 -15.59 -13.70 12.63
N LYS A 58 -14.60 -13.79 11.73
CA LYS A 58 -14.08 -15.05 11.19
C LYS A 58 -12.78 -15.51 11.85
N MET A 59 -12.28 -14.81 12.86
CA MET A 59 -11.12 -15.27 13.63
C MET A 59 -11.50 -16.51 14.41
N ILE A 60 -11.00 -17.67 13.98
CA ILE A 60 -11.09 -18.91 14.74
C ILE A 60 -10.14 -18.75 15.93
N ALA A 61 -10.66 -18.81 17.14
CA ALA A 61 -9.83 -18.82 18.35
C ALA A 61 -8.91 -20.05 18.28
N ALA A 62 -7.60 -19.80 18.33
CA ALA A 62 -6.57 -20.84 18.33
C ALA A 62 -6.48 -21.54 19.68
#